data_AF-A0A8X8ZGS3-F1
#
_entry.id   AF-A0A8X8ZGS3-F1
#
_cell.length_a   1.000
_cell.length_b   1.000
_cell.length_c   1.000
_cell.angle_alpha   90.00
_cell.angle_beta   90.00
_cell.angle_gamma   90.00
#
_symmetry.space_group_name_H-M   'P 1'
#
loop_
_entity.id
_entity.type
_entity.pdbx_description
1 polymer ?
#
loop_
_entity_poly.entity_id
_entity_poly.type
_entity_poly.pdbx_seq_one_letter_code
_entity_poly.pdbx_strand_id
1 'polypeptide(L)' 'MEAAENSEGQRRTPLADVVSDCARRWFQDALKEAKTGDTAMQVLVGQMYTSGYGVAKDAQKVFVVMPVLL' A
#
# COMPACT_ATOMS: atom_id res chain seq x y z
N MET A 1 -43.65 -22.07 -7.63
CA MET A 1 -43.16 -20.74 -7.21
C MET A 1 -41.74 -20.95 -6.76
N GLU A 2 -40.78 -20.85 -7.67
CA GLU A 2 -39.36 -21.08 -7.36
C GLU A 2 -38.53 -20.46 -8.47
N ALA A 3 -38.09 -19.23 -8.23
CA ALA A 3 -36.92 -18.66 -8.87
C ALA A 3 -36.08 -18.10 -7.72
N ALA A 4 -35.34 -19.00 -7.08
CA ALA A 4 -34.25 -18.59 -6.20
C ALA A 4 -33.12 -18.10 -7.09
N GLU A 5 -33.15 -16.81 -7.45
CA GLU A 5 -32.02 -16.08 -8.03
C GLU A 5 -30.90 -15.98 -6.98
N ASN A 6 -30.20 -17.09 -6.73
CA ASN A 6 -28.91 -17.06 -6.05
C ASN A 6 -27.81 -17.05 -7.10
N SER A 7 -27.74 -15.95 -7.85
CA SER A 7 -26.67 -15.68 -8.82
C SER A 7 -25.93 -14.40 -8.47
N GLU A 8 -25.59 -14.25 -7.18
CA GLU A 8 -24.47 -13.41 -6.79
C GLU A 8 -23.19 -14.12 -7.22
N GLY A 9 -22.88 -14.01 -8.50
CA GLY A 9 -21.65 -14.53 -9.09
C GLY A 9 -20.47 -14.11 -8.22
N GLN A 10 -19.73 -15.10 -7.72
CA GLN A 10 -18.47 -14.90 -7.04
C GLN A 10 -17.60 -13.98 -7.91
N ARG A 11 -17.56 -12.70 -7.56
CA ARG A 11 -16.83 -11.67 -8.28
C ARG A 11 -15.35 -11.99 -8.08
N ARG A 12 -14.78 -12.78 -8.98
CA ARG A 12 -13.38 -13.18 -8.93
C ARG A 12 -12.54 -11.92 -9.13
N THR A 13 -11.94 -11.44 -8.05
CA THR A 13 -10.97 -10.36 -8.11
C THR A 13 -9.66 -10.92 -8.67
N PRO A 14 -9.05 -10.27 -9.68
CA PRO A 14 -7.70 -10.60 -10.10
C PRO A 14 -6.73 -10.60 -8.91
N LEU A 15 -5.83 -11.58 -8.84
CA LEU A 15 -4.82 -11.63 -7.78
C LEU A 15 -3.97 -10.35 -7.74
N ALA A 16 -3.71 -9.76 -8.89
CA ALA A 16 -3.00 -8.48 -9.00
C ALA A 16 -3.69 -7.36 -8.21
N ASP A 17 -5.03 -7.29 -8.25
CA ASP A 17 -5.80 -6.26 -7.54
C ASP A 17 -5.78 -6.49 -6.03
N VAL A 18 -5.85 -7.76 -5.60
CA VAL A 18 -5.75 -8.14 -4.18
C VAL A 18 -4.36 -7.79 -3.62
N VAL A 19 -3.31 -8.13 -4.37
CA VAL A 19 -1.92 -7.82 -4.00
C VAL A 19 -1.70 -6.30 -3.96
N SER A 20 -2.24 -5.57 -4.94
CA SER A 20 -2.16 -4.11 -4.99
C SER A 20 -2.86 -3.45 -3.79
N ASP A 21 -4.05 -3.94 -3.42
CA ASP A 21 -4.76 -3.45 -2.24
C ASP A 21 -4.00 -3.73 -0.95
N CYS A 22 -3.42 -4.93 -0.82
CA CYS A 22 -2.59 -5.31 0.31
C CYS A 22 -1.34 -4.41 0.42
N ALA A 23 -0.63 -4.18 -0.69
CA ALA A 23 0.54 -3.31 -0.73
C ALA A 23 0.19 -1.87 -0.34
N ARG A 24 -0.98 -1.37 -0.76
CA ARG A 24 -1.46 -0.04 -0.40
C ARG A 24 -1.76 0.09 1.10
N ARG A 25 -2.36 -0.93 1.71
CA ARG A 25 -2.60 -0.94 3.17
C ARG A 25 -1.28 -0.99 3.93
N TRP A 26 -0.38 -1.88 3.52
CA TRP A 26 0.94 -2.01 4.14
C TRP A 26 1.74 -0.70 4.06
N PHE A 27 1.65 0.03 2.93
CA PHE A 27 2.24 1.36 2.81
C PHE A 27 1.72 2.34 3.87
N GLN A 28 0.42 2.34 4.15
CA GLN A 28 -0.18 3.24 5.14
C GLN A 28 0.27 2.90 6.56
N ASP A 29 0.35 1.61 6.89
CA ASP A 29 0.84 1.14 8.19
C ASP A 29 2.31 1.52 8.39
N ALA A 30 3.16 1.23 7.40
CA ALA A 30 4.58 1.61 7.42
C ALA A 30 4.74 3.14 7.51
N LEU A 31 3.92 3.92 6.80
CA LEU A 31 3.95 5.39 6.89
C LEU A 31 3.56 5.89 8.28
N LYS A 32 2.63 5.24 8.95
CA LYS A 32 2.24 5.59 10.32
C LYS A 32 3.41 5.34 11.29
N GLU A 33 4.04 4.18 11.19
CA GLU A 33 5.19 3.83 12.04
C GLU A 33 6.42 4.70 11.75
N ALA A 34 6.69 4.99 10.48
CA ALA A 34 7.75 5.91 10.07
C ALA A 34 7.58 7.30 10.71
N LYS A 35 6.34 7.80 10.77
CA LYS A 35 5.98 9.07 11.44
C LYS A 35 6.13 9.02 12.95
N THR A 36 6.04 7.84 13.57
CA THR A 36 6.33 7.66 15.00
C THR A 36 7.83 7.60 15.31
N GLY A 37 8.69 7.64 14.29
CA GLY A 37 10.14 7.67 14.44
C GLY A 37 10.83 6.32 14.20
N ASP A 38 10.10 5.30 13.73
CA ASP A 38 10.71 4.02 13.37
C ASP A 38 11.58 4.20 12.11
N THR A 39 12.90 4.10 12.28
CA THR A 39 13.87 4.29 11.19
C THR A 39 13.78 3.20 10.13
N ALA A 40 13.46 1.96 10.51
CA ALA A 40 13.30 0.88 9.54
C ALA A 40 12.10 1.14 8.63
N MET A 41 11.00 1.62 9.21
CA MET A 41 9.81 2.00 8.45
C MET A 41 10.02 3.25 7.60
N GLN A 42 10.84 4.21 8.05
CA GLN A 42 11.24 5.35 7.21
C GLN A 42 11.98 4.90 5.95
N VAL A 43 12.94 3.96 6.07
CA VAL A 43 13.65 3.40 4.91
C VAL A 43 12.70 2.62 4.00
N LEU A 44 11.81 1.80 4.58
CA LEU A 44 10.84 1.02 3.82
C LEU A 44 9.91 1.93 3.00
N VAL A 45 9.33 2.97 3.62
CA VAL A 45 8.47 3.94 2.95
C VAL A 45 9.20 4.68 1.84
N GLY A 46 10.48 5.03 2.06
CA GLY A 46 11.34 5.60 1.02
C GLY A 46 11.48 4.66 -0.19
N GLN A 47 11.77 3.39 0.04
CA GLN A 47 11.84 2.38 -1.02
C GLN A 47 10.51 2.22 -1.76
N MET A 48 9.38 2.20 -1.04
CA MET A 48 8.04 2.12 -1.64
C MET A 48 7.75 3.31 -2.56
N TYR A 49 8.09 4.53 -2.16
CA TYR A 49 7.96 5.73 -3.01
C TYR A 49 8.87 5.71 -4.25
N THR A 50 10.10 5.20 -4.14
CA THR A 50 11.03 5.12 -5.28
C THR A 50 10.63 4.06 -6.31
N SER A 51 10.08 2.94 -5.84
CA SER A 51 9.65 1.81 -6.67
C SER A 51 8.22 1.94 -7.19
N GLY A 52 7.36 2.73 -6.51
CA GLY A 52 5.94 2.79 -6.80
C GLY A 52 5.15 1.60 -6.21
N TYR A 53 5.70 0.91 -5.21
CA TYR A 53 5.06 -0.25 -4.59
C TYR A 53 4.04 0.20 -3.54
N GLY A 54 2.75 -0.10 -3.75
CA GLY A 54 1.65 0.30 -2.84
C GLY A 54 1.30 1.80 -2.85
N VAL A 55 2.09 2.63 -3.52
CA VAL A 55 1.89 4.08 -3.66
C VAL A 55 2.33 4.55 -5.04
N ALA A 56 1.73 5.63 -5.55
CA ALA A 56 2.23 6.26 -6.77
C ALA A 56 3.70 6.68 -6.57
N LYS A 57 4.53 6.41 -7.57
CA LYS A 57 5.95 6.76 -7.53
C LYS A 57 6.10 8.27 -7.37
N ASP A 58 6.73 8.68 -6.28
CA ASP A 58 6.96 10.08 -5.95
C ASP A 58 8.28 10.22 -5.19
N ALA A 59 9.36 10.46 -5.93
CA ALA A 59 10.70 10.59 -5.37
C ALA A 59 10.86 11.86 -4.51
N GLN A 60 10.01 12.88 -4.69
CA GLN A 60 10.09 14.13 -3.92
C GLN A 60 9.57 13.92 -2.50
N LYS A 61 8.57 13.05 -2.33
CA LYS A 61 7.95 12.77 -1.03
C LYS A 61 8.84 11.97 -0.08
N VAL A 62 9.83 11.26 -0.61
CA VAL A 62 10.85 10.52 0.17
C VAL A 62 11.57 11.43 1.16
N PHE A 63 11.93 12.64 0.73
CA PHE A 63 12.66 13.62 1.55
C PHE A 63 11.85 14.16 2.73
N VAL A 64 10.52 14.11 2.66
CA VAL A 64 9.63 14.63 3.71
C VAL A 64 9.48 13.63 4.85
N VAL A 65 9.55 12.33 4.58
CA VAL A 65 9.36 11.28 5.61
C VAL A 65 10.68 10.81 6.21
N MET A 66 11.81 11.10 5.56
CA MET A 66 13.13 10.58 5.93
C MET A 66 14.12 11.72 6.24
N PRO A 67 14.03 12.38 7.41
CA PRO A 67 14.96 13.43 7.79
C PRO A 67 16.37 12.90 8.14
N VAL A 68 16.58 11.58 8.23
CA VAL A 68 17.81 10.96 8.75
C VAL A 68 18.89 10.72 7.68
N LEU A 69 18.66 11.07 6.41
CA LEU A 69 19.63 10.85 5.32
C LEU A 69 20.29 12.12 4.76
N LEU A 70 20.19 13.27 5.45
CA LEU A 70 20.91 14.51 5.13
C LEU A 70 21.56 15.10 6.39
#